data_AF-A0A7L4XZ22-F1
#
_entry.id   AF-A0A7L4XZ22-F1
#
_cell.length_a   1.000
_cell.length_b   1.000
_cell.length_c   1.000
_cell.angle_alpha   90.00
_cell.angle_beta   90.00
_cell.angle_gamma   90.00
#
_symmetry.space_group_name_H-M   'P 1'
#
loop_
_entity.id
_entity.type
_entity.pdbx_description
1 polymer ?
#
loop_
_entity_poly.entity_id
_entity_poly.type
_entity_poly.pdbx_seq_one_letter_code
_entity_poly.pdbx_strand_id
1 'polypeptide(L)'
;MPAPASAATYCSTHQDKEFPTNGYNTDVTVKICIEQDVPTGAYRAIASVSWQEGAGNKFNNFDVHLRTEKYDVTFHGMVCDLTAQINRFEANHVDCKVAWDYRSPGGVTGDATVLYDIADDGEGELRWDLTGSPSM
;
A
#
# COMPACT_ATOMS: atom_id res chain seq x y z
N MET A 1 -10.89 22.62 10.84
CA MET A 1 -9.87 21.84 11.57
C MET A 1 -8.52 22.23 10.98
N PRO A 2 -7.52 22.63 11.79
CA PRO A 2 -6.26 23.13 11.27
C PRO A 2 -5.48 21.97 10.62
N ALA A 3 -5.08 22.14 9.36
CA ALA A 3 -4.09 21.29 8.72
C ALA A 3 -2.78 21.37 9.54
N PRO A 4 -2.10 20.27 9.86
CA PRO A 4 -0.81 20.37 10.52
C PRO A 4 0.20 20.96 9.51
N ALA A 5 1.24 21.57 10.05
CA ALA A 5 2.27 22.31 9.33
C ALA A 5 2.78 21.55 8.09
N SER A 6 2.46 22.11 6.92
CA SER A 6 2.96 21.83 5.57
C SER A 6 3.54 20.43 5.34
N ALA A 7 2.68 19.43 5.16
CA ALA A 7 3.05 18.20 4.45
C ALA A 7 2.45 18.24 3.04
N ALA A 8 3.27 18.04 2.01
CA ALA A 8 2.79 17.88 0.64
C ALA A 8 2.61 16.39 0.36
N THR A 9 1.46 15.98 -0.18
CA THR A 9 1.17 14.59 -0.48
C THR A 9 0.83 14.41 -1.96
N TYR A 10 1.52 13.49 -2.61
CA TYR A 10 1.40 13.16 -4.02
C TYR A 10 0.89 11.73 -4.12
N CYS A 11 -0.35 11.53 -4.55
CA CYS A 11 -1.00 10.21 -4.53
C CYS A 11 -1.42 9.72 -5.91
N SER A 12 -1.39 8.40 -6.08
CA SER A 12 -2.08 7.70 -7.16
C SER A 12 -3.60 7.89 -7.04
N THR A 13 -4.32 7.54 -8.12
CA THR A 13 -5.74 7.22 -8.00
C THR A 13 -5.95 6.02 -7.09
N HIS A 14 -7.17 5.85 -6.59
CA HIS A 14 -7.54 4.59 -5.93
C HIS A 14 -7.51 3.45 -6.94
N GLN A 15 -7.05 2.29 -6.47
CA GLN A 15 -6.95 1.08 -7.25
C GLN A 15 -7.71 0.00 -6.51
N ASP A 16 -8.83 -0.38 -7.10
CA ASP A 16 -9.79 -1.30 -6.50
C ASP A 16 -9.67 -2.66 -7.16
N LYS A 17 -9.75 -3.72 -6.35
CA LYS A 17 -9.79 -5.10 -6.82
C LYS A 17 -10.69 -5.94 -5.93
N GLU A 18 -11.65 -6.59 -6.58
CA GLU A 18 -12.48 -7.62 -5.97
C GLU A 18 -11.76 -8.98 -6.08
N PHE A 19 -11.58 -9.66 -4.95
CA PHE A 19 -10.95 -10.98 -4.87
C PHE A 19 -12.03 -12.06 -4.72
N PRO A 20 -12.02 -13.12 -5.54
CA PRO A 20 -13.02 -14.18 -5.51
C PRO A 20 -12.81 -15.14 -4.33
N THR A 21 -12.93 -14.63 -3.11
CA THR A 21 -12.73 -15.37 -1.87
C THR A 21 -13.93 -16.24 -1.52
N ASN A 22 -13.75 -17.24 -0.67
CA ASN A 22 -14.87 -18.05 -0.19
C ASN A 22 -15.91 -17.21 0.58
N GLY A 23 -17.19 -17.45 0.32
CA GLY A 23 -18.31 -16.66 0.84
C GLY A 23 -18.58 -15.43 -0.02
N TYR A 24 -18.69 -14.26 0.61
CA TYR A 24 -18.66 -12.98 -0.10
C TYR A 24 -17.27 -12.76 -0.70
N ASN A 25 -17.16 -12.00 -1.78
CA ASN A 25 -15.85 -11.61 -2.32
C ASN A 25 -15.20 -10.61 -1.36
N THR A 26 -13.88 -10.42 -1.40
CA THR A 26 -13.23 -9.36 -0.63
C THR A 26 -12.89 -8.21 -1.55
N ASP A 27 -13.43 -7.04 -1.29
CA ASP A 27 -13.08 -5.82 -2.00
C ASP A 27 -11.90 -5.14 -1.31
N VAL A 28 -10.81 -4.92 -2.05
CA VAL A 28 -9.64 -4.17 -1.56
C VAL A 28 -9.41 -2.93 -2.39
N THR A 29 -9.25 -1.80 -1.71
CA THR A 29 -8.83 -0.53 -2.29
C THR A 29 -7.43 -0.20 -1.80
N VAL A 30 -6.53 0.12 -2.72
CA VAL A 30 -5.17 0.57 -2.41
C VAL A 30 -4.91 1.94 -3.02
N LYS A 31 -4.21 2.80 -2.27
CA LYS A 31 -3.73 4.10 -2.72
C LYS A 31 -2.27 4.28 -2.32
N ILE A 32 -1.43 4.65 -3.28
CA ILE A 32 0.00 4.86 -3.06
C ILE A 32 0.28 6.36 -3.06
N CYS A 33 1.01 6.83 -2.05
CA CYS A 33 1.34 8.24 -1.88
C CYS A 33 2.81 8.43 -1.52
N ILE A 34 3.38 9.55 -1.95
CA ILE A 34 4.60 10.13 -1.37
C ILE A 34 4.17 11.30 -0.49
N GLU A 35 4.56 11.25 0.77
CA GLU A 35 4.40 12.34 1.73
C GLU A 35 5.74 13.04 1.92
N GLN A 36 5.75 14.36 1.81
CA GLN A 36 6.89 15.22 2.05
C GLN A 36 6.61 16.11 3.26
N ASP A 37 7.51 16.09 4.24
CA ASP A 37 7.59 17.10 5.28
C ASP A 37 8.26 18.36 4.68
N VAL A 38 7.47 19.40 4.40
CA VAL A 38 7.97 20.63 3.77
C VAL A 38 9.01 21.37 4.63
N PRO A 39 8.92 21.40 5.97
CA PRO A 39 9.94 22.03 6.81
C PRO A 39 11.33 21.40 6.72
N THR A 40 11.42 20.06 6.71
CA THR A 40 12.71 19.35 6.70
C THR A 40 13.14 18.88 5.32
N GLY A 41 12.21 18.86 4.35
CA GLY A 41 12.41 18.26 3.03
C GLY A 41 12.41 16.74 3.06
N ALA A 42 12.14 16.12 4.22
CA ALA A 42 12.08 14.68 4.36
C ALA A 42 10.87 14.12 3.60
N TYR A 43 10.97 12.89 3.10
CA TYR A 43 9.88 12.24 2.40
C TYR A 43 9.74 10.76 2.74
N ARG A 44 8.56 10.18 2.51
CA ARG A 44 8.30 8.74 2.64
C ARG A 44 7.21 8.27 1.69
N ALA A 45 7.29 7.01 1.26
CA ALA A 45 6.16 6.33 0.62
C ALA A 45 5.16 5.78 1.64
N ILE A 46 3.89 5.82 1.26
CA ILE A 46 2.75 5.32 2.04
C ILE A 46 1.86 4.51 1.09
N ALA A 47 1.49 3.30 1.51
CA ALA A 47 0.42 2.53 0.88
C ALA A 47 -0.76 2.48 1.87
N SER A 48 -1.84 3.16 1.50
CA SER A 48 -3.10 3.12 2.24
C SER A 48 -3.95 1.99 1.67
N VAL A 49 -4.22 0.98 2.49
CA VAL A 49 -4.98 -0.22 2.12
C VAL A 49 -6.26 -0.25 2.95
N SER A 50 -7.39 -0.42 2.30
CA SER A 50 -8.66 -0.69 2.97
C SER A 50 -9.38 -1.85 2.32
N TRP A 51 -10.16 -2.57 3.11
CA TRP A 51 -10.96 -3.68 2.60
C TRP A 51 -12.36 -3.71 3.18
N GLN A 52 -13.25 -4.36 2.46
CA GLN A 52 -14.58 -4.77 2.90
C GLN A 52 -14.76 -6.26 2.65
N GLU A 53 -15.73 -6.85 3.35
CA GLU A 53 -16.04 -8.28 3.23
C GLU A 53 -14.79 -9.15 3.44
N GLY A 54 -13.92 -8.77 4.37
CA GLY A 54 -12.83 -9.60 4.87
C GLY A 54 -13.33 -10.66 5.86
N ALA A 55 -12.47 -11.02 6.82
CA ALA A 55 -12.66 -12.07 7.81
C ALA A 55 -12.82 -13.50 7.25
N GLY A 56 -12.65 -14.52 8.09
CA GLY A 56 -12.95 -15.91 7.74
C GLY A 56 -11.82 -16.67 7.03
N ASN A 57 -10.56 -16.30 7.27
CA ASN A 57 -9.38 -16.97 6.71
C ASN A 57 -9.39 -17.05 5.17
N LYS A 58 -9.75 -15.93 4.52
CA LYS A 58 -9.90 -15.83 3.07
C LYS A 58 -8.58 -15.81 2.29
N PHE A 59 -7.48 -15.48 2.96
CA PHE A 59 -6.16 -15.39 2.34
C PHE A 59 -5.16 -16.25 3.11
N ASN A 60 -4.34 -17.02 2.41
CA ASN A 60 -3.14 -17.65 2.99
C ASN A 60 -2.00 -16.63 3.13
N ASN A 61 -1.94 -15.67 2.20
CA ASN A 61 -1.01 -14.55 2.22
C ASN A 61 -1.65 -13.27 1.65
N PHE A 62 -1.32 -12.11 2.23
CA PHE A 62 -1.63 -10.78 1.69
C PHE A 62 -0.56 -9.78 2.14
N ASP A 63 0.48 -9.64 1.32
CA ASP A 63 1.65 -8.80 1.58
C ASP A 63 1.70 -7.59 0.66
N VAL A 64 1.85 -6.39 1.23
CA VAL A 64 2.09 -5.17 0.46
C VAL A 64 3.57 -4.82 0.49
N HIS A 65 4.22 -4.98 -0.66
CA HIS A 65 5.61 -4.63 -0.90
C HIS A 65 5.68 -3.18 -1.35
N LEU A 66 5.89 -2.27 -0.40
CA LEU A 66 5.99 -0.83 -0.64
C LEU A 66 7.45 -0.44 -0.84
N ARG A 67 7.70 0.38 -1.86
CA ARG A 67 9.03 0.87 -2.24
C ARG A 67 8.99 2.38 -2.42
N THR A 68 10.13 3.01 -2.15
CA THR A 68 10.41 4.38 -2.54
C THR A 68 11.53 4.36 -3.55
N GLU A 69 11.27 4.96 -4.70
CA GLU A 69 12.15 4.94 -5.86
C GLU A 69 12.57 6.36 -6.21
N LYS A 70 13.81 6.50 -6.69
CA LYS A 70 14.31 7.76 -7.23
C LYS A 70 14.98 7.46 -8.56
N TYR A 71 14.45 8.02 -9.64
CA TYR A 71 14.89 7.70 -11.01
C TYR A 71 14.92 6.19 -11.27
N ASP A 72 13.84 5.48 -10.91
CA ASP A 72 13.66 4.02 -11.07
C ASP A 72 14.66 3.14 -10.29
N VAL A 73 15.37 3.72 -9.30
CA VAL A 73 16.19 2.98 -8.36
C VAL A 73 15.48 2.92 -7.02
N THR A 74 15.03 1.73 -6.62
CA THR A 74 14.52 1.46 -5.27
C THR A 74 15.62 1.70 -4.25
N PHE A 75 15.40 2.56 -3.26
CA PHE A 75 16.37 2.84 -2.19
C PHE A 75 15.85 2.57 -0.78
N HIS A 76 14.53 2.54 -0.61
CA HIS A 76 13.88 2.05 0.60
C HIS A 76 12.69 1.19 0.23
N GLY A 77 12.42 0.18 1.04
CA GLY A 77 11.23 -0.64 0.91
C GLY A 77 10.88 -1.31 2.21
N MET A 78 9.63 -1.74 2.30
CA MET A 78 9.11 -2.56 3.39
C MET A 78 8.12 -3.58 2.86
N VAL A 79 7.93 -4.64 3.62
CA VAL A 79 6.82 -5.57 3.44
C VAL A 79 5.83 -5.33 4.57
N CYS A 80 4.57 -5.16 4.21
CA CYS A 80 3.46 -4.98 5.13
C CYS A 80 2.56 -6.20 5.02
N ASP A 81 2.77 -7.17 5.93
CA ASP A 81 1.92 -8.36 6.01
C ASP A 81 0.58 -7.98 6.65
N LEU A 82 -0.48 -8.04 5.84
CA LEU A 82 -1.85 -7.77 6.25
C LEU A 82 -2.70 -9.04 6.38
N THR A 83 -2.12 -10.22 6.16
CA THR A 83 -2.81 -11.52 6.14
C THR A 83 -3.66 -11.72 7.39
N ALA A 84 -3.05 -11.55 8.57
CA ALA A 84 -3.76 -11.73 9.84
C ALA A 84 -4.86 -10.67 10.05
N GLN A 85 -4.70 -9.46 9.52
CA GLN A 85 -5.69 -8.40 9.68
C GLN A 85 -6.89 -8.60 8.76
N ILE A 86 -6.65 -8.87 7.48
CA ILE A 86 -7.72 -9.08 6.50
C ILE A 86 -8.54 -10.33 6.83
N ASN A 87 -7.90 -11.37 7.39
CA ASN A 87 -8.59 -12.58 7.85
C ASN A 87 -9.32 -12.43 9.19
N ARG A 88 -9.05 -11.35 9.95
CA ARG A 88 -9.67 -11.12 11.26
C ARG A 88 -10.82 -10.12 11.20
N PHE A 89 -10.71 -9.09 10.37
CA PHE A 89 -11.65 -7.97 10.36
C PHE A 89 -12.43 -7.95 9.04
N GLU A 90 -13.75 -7.87 9.15
CA GLU A 90 -14.66 -7.75 7.99
C GLU A 90 -14.37 -6.48 7.18
N ALA A 91 -14.08 -5.37 7.85
CA ALA A 91 -13.60 -4.15 7.23
C ALA A 91 -12.55 -3.48 8.10
N ASN A 92 -11.50 -2.96 7.48
CA ASN A 92 -10.50 -2.15 8.16
C ASN A 92 -9.74 -1.27 7.17
N HIS A 93 -8.91 -0.39 7.72
CA HIS A 93 -7.98 0.45 6.98
C HIS A 93 -6.61 0.44 7.66
N VAL A 94 -5.55 0.26 6.87
CA VAL A 94 -4.17 0.20 7.33
C VAL A 94 -3.29 1.04 6.41
N ASP A 95 -2.44 1.88 7.00
CA ASP A 95 -1.37 2.55 6.28
C ASP A 95 -0.04 1.83 6.49
N CYS A 96 0.54 1.31 5.42
CA CYS A 96 1.91 0.84 5.39
C CYS A 96 2.82 2.02 5.05
N LYS A 97 3.84 2.31 5.88
CA LYS A 97 4.70 3.50 5.73
C LYS A 97 6.15 3.11 5.82
N VAL A 98 6.94 3.45 4.79
CA VAL A 98 8.40 3.35 4.93
C VAL A 98 8.91 4.43 5.90
N ALA A 99 10.13 4.26 6.38
CA ALA A 99 10.81 5.28 7.17
C ALA A 99 11.01 6.57 6.36
N TRP A 100 11.06 7.71 7.07
CA TRP A 100 11.41 8.99 6.47
C TRP A 100 12.84 8.97 5.91
N ASP A 101 13.02 9.54 4.73
CA ASP A 101 14.30 9.78 4.09
C ASP A 101 14.56 11.30 3.99
N TYR A 102 15.82 11.70 4.05
CA TYR A 102 16.27 13.10 4.08
C TYR A 102 17.15 13.48 2.88
N ARG A 103 17.24 12.62 1.86
CA ARG A 103 17.95 12.91 0.62
C ARG A 103 17.19 13.98 -0.19
N SER A 104 17.83 14.48 -1.25
CA SER A 104 17.19 15.48 -2.12
C SER A 104 15.91 14.91 -2.76
N PRO A 105 14.76 15.60 -2.64
CA PRO A 105 13.43 15.07 -2.98
C PRO A 105 13.14 14.92 -4.47
N GLY A 106 13.91 15.54 -5.37
CA GLY A 106 13.56 15.57 -6.79
C GLY A 106 13.50 14.18 -7.44
N GLY A 107 12.39 13.88 -8.13
CA GLY A 107 12.22 12.66 -8.91
C GLY A 107 11.92 11.41 -8.07
N VAL A 108 11.35 11.61 -6.87
CA VAL A 108 10.97 10.52 -5.95
C VAL A 108 9.55 10.07 -6.23
N THR A 109 9.35 8.76 -6.35
CA THR A 109 8.05 8.09 -6.48
C THR A 109 7.87 7.04 -5.39
N GLY A 110 6.62 6.72 -5.10
CA GLY A 110 6.24 5.58 -4.27
C GLY A 110 5.61 4.52 -5.16
N ASP A 111 6.07 3.28 -5.02
CA ASP A 111 5.64 2.16 -5.85
C ASP A 111 5.29 0.98 -4.97
N ALA A 112 4.31 0.19 -5.37
CA ALA A 112 3.87 -0.94 -4.56
C ALA A 112 3.44 -2.13 -5.41
N THR A 113 3.60 -3.30 -4.82
CA THR A 113 3.09 -4.56 -5.36
C THR A 113 2.40 -5.31 -4.22
N VAL A 114 1.24 -5.88 -4.48
CA VAL A 114 0.59 -6.81 -3.57
C VAL A 114 0.92 -8.23 -4.01
N LEU A 115 1.50 -9.02 -3.11
CA LEU A 115 1.59 -10.48 -3.25
C LEU A 115 0.50 -11.09 -2.40
N TYR A 116 -0.29 -11.99 -2.99
CA TYR A 116 -1.45 -12.56 -2.30
C TYR A 116 -1.67 -14.01 -2.71
N ASP A 117 -2.23 -14.80 -1.81
CA ASP A 117 -2.67 -16.16 -2.06
C ASP A 117 -4.05 -16.33 -1.43
N ILE A 118 -5.06 -16.66 -2.24
CA ILE A 118 -6.44 -16.82 -1.78
C ILE A 118 -6.58 -18.22 -1.19
N ALA A 119 -7.18 -18.32 -0.02
CA ALA A 119 -7.36 -19.62 0.63
C ALA A 119 -8.24 -20.55 -0.22
N ASP A 120 -7.79 -21.79 -0.36
CA ASP A 120 -8.49 -22.90 -1.04
C ASP A 120 -8.80 -22.69 -2.54
N ASP A 121 -8.13 -21.76 -3.23
CA ASP A 121 -8.32 -21.55 -4.68
C ASP A 121 -7.46 -22.48 -5.57
N GLY A 122 -6.33 -22.97 -5.04
CA GLY A 122 -5.40 -23.87 -5.74
C GLY A 122 -4.40 -23.17 -6.67
N GLU A 123 -4.37 -21.83 -6.72
CA GLU A 123 -3.51 -21.07 -7.63
C GLU A 123 -2.16 -20.68 -6.99
N GLY A 124 -2.11 -20.61 -5.65
CA GLY A 124 -0.92 -20.20 -4.91
C GLY A 124 -0.68 -18.69 -4.98
N GLU A 125 0.57 -18.27 -4.75
CA GLU A 125 0.89 -16.84 -4.72
C GLU A 125 0.78 -16.17 -6.10
N LEU A 126 -0.06 -15.14 -6.14
CA LEU A 126 -0.32 -14.27 -7.28
C LEU A 126 0.17 -12.85 -6.98
N ARG A 127 0.33 -12.07 -8.05
CA ARG A 127 0.86 -10.71 -8.02
C ARG A 127 -0.16 -9.71 -8.55
N TRP A 128 -0.31 -8.59 -7.83
CA TRP A 128 -1.02 -7.41 -8.29
C TRP A 128 -0.09 -6.20 -8.25
N ASP A 129 0.37 -5.77 -9.42
CA ASP A 129 1.16 -4.56 -9.57
C ASP A 129 0.26 -3.32 -9.51
N LEU A 130 0.65 -2.37 -8.64
CA LEU A 130 -0.08 -1.13 -8.45
C LEU A 130 0.60 -0.01 -9.23
N THR A 131 -0.22 0.90 -9.73
CA THR A 131 0.22 2.20 -10.24
C THR A 131 0.85 2.99 -9.09
N GLY A 132 2.10 3.40 -9.27
CA GLY A 132 2.83 4.23 -8.31
C GLY A 132 2.26 5.64 -8.17
N SER A 133 2.80 6.40 -7.22
CA SER A 133 2.48 7.80 -7.03
C SER A 133 3.05 8.65 -8.18
N PRO A 134 2.47 9.84 -8.46
CA PRO A 134 3.18 10.83 -9.25
C PRO A 134 4.49 11.21 -8.56
N SER A 135 5.47 11.65 -9.34
CA SER A 135 6.76 12.13 -8.83
C SER A 135 6.60 13.46 -8.10
N MET A 136 7.31 13.59 -6.98
CA MET A 136 7.52 14.86 -6.27
C MET A 136 8.49 15.78 -7.01
#